data_AF-A0A4W3JPV6-F1
#
_entry.id   AF-A0A4W3JPV6-F1
#
_cell.length_a   1.000
_cell.length_b   1.000
_cell.length_c   1.000
_cell.angle_alpha   90.00
_cell.angle_beta   90.00
_cell.angle_gamma   90.00
#
_symmetry.space_group_name_H-M   'P 1'
#
loop_
_entity.id
_entity.type
_entity.pdbx_description
1 polymer ?
#
loop_
_entity_poly.entity_id
_entity_poly.type
_entity_poly.pdbx_seq_one_letter_code
_entity_poly.pdbx_strand_id
1 'polypeptide(L)'
;MPAWQRHITGSGVVVTVVDDGIDHKNTDLKGNYDPQASFDFNDHFDTLHDPIPNSSDKLNGHGTKCAGEVAMQANNSFCGVGIAFNARIGGIRILDGKVTDALEAAALSYNNNYIDIYTCCWGPNDNGMVFDGPRNLTTKALKEGAEKGRGGKGNIFIWASGNGGLANDHCGTDGYVNNIYTVAVGAVSNLGLSPFYSEACAAVMAVVPTGGSSAYSYSFLEDENSLRE
;
A
#
# COMPACT_ATOMS: atom_id res chain seq x y z
N MET A 1 -8.88 -5.43 20.30
CA MET A 1 -8.65 -6.46 19.25
C MET A 1 -8.12 -7.75 19.87
N PRO A 2 -8.63 -8.95 19.50
CA PRO A 2 -8.19 -10.23 20.07
C PRO A 2 -6.68 -10.51 19.96
N ALA A 3 -6.03 -10.08 18.87
CA ALA A 3 -4.57 -10.22 18.71
C ALA A 3 -3.79 -9.42 19.76
N TRP A 4 -4.17 -8.16 19.99
CA TRP A 4 -3.52 -7.29 20.98
C TRP A 4 -3.71 -7.78 22.42
N GLN A 5 -4.86 -8.37 22.74
CA GLN A 5 -5.10 -9.01 24.05
C GLN A 5 -4.15 -10.20 24.30
N ARG A 6 -3.57 -10.77 23.25
CA ARG A 6 -2.56 -11.83 23.31
C ARG A 6 -1.13 -11.30 23.16
N HIS A 7 -0.94 -9.98 23.30
CA HIS A 7 0.35 -9.30 23.14
C HIS A 7 0.99 -9.47 21.74
N ILE A 8 0.17 -9.69 20.70
CA ILE A 8 0.61 -9.75 19.31
C ILE A 8 0.40 -8.38 18.69
N THR A 9 1.48 -7.60 18.55
CA THR A 9 1.44 -6.19 18.13
C THR A 9 2.44 -5.87 17.01
N GLY A 10 2.97 -6.89 16.33
CA GLY A 10 3.92 -6.74 15.23
C GLY A 10 5.41 -6.66 15.61
N SER A 11 5.76 -6.83 16.89
CA SER A 11 7.16 -6.77 17.34
C SER A 11 8.04 -7.77 16.59
N GLY A 12 9.17 -7.30 16.07
CA GLY A 12 10.12 -8.08 15.30
C GLY A 12 9.82 -8.19 13.80
N VAL A 13 8.67 -7.68 13.34
CA VAL A 13 8.31 -7.64 11.91
C VAL A 13 8.76 -6.31 11.30
N VAL A 14 9.29 -6.37 10.08
CA VAL A 14 9.67 -5.19 9.28
C VAL A 14 8.73 -5.05 8.09
N VAL A 15 8.02 -3.93 8.02
CA VAL A 15 7.15 -3.58 6.90
C VAL A 15 7.73 -2.38 6.17
N THR A 16 7.65 -2.35 4.85
CA THR A 16 7.94 -1.15 4.07
C THR A 16 6.76 -0.77 3.17
N VAL A 17 6.51 0.52 3.07
CA VAL A 17 5.51 1.11 2.17
C VAL A 17 6.24 1.56 0.90
N VAL A 18 5.92 0.95 -0.25
CA VAL A 18 6.51 1.32 -1.54
C VAL A 18 5.58 2.31 -2.22
N ASP A 19 5.90 3.61 -2.18
CA ASP A 19 4.94 4.66 -2.51
C ASP A 19 5.63 6.02 -2.85
N ASP A 20 5.00 7.14 -2.49
CA ASP A 20 5.46 8.52 -2.69
C ASP A 20 6.41 9.05 -1.59
N GLY A 21 6.72 8.22 -0.59
CA GLY A 21 7.62 8.51 0.52
C GLY A 21 6.96 8.34 1.89
N ILE A 22 7.76 8.51 2.95
CA ILE A 22 7.30 8.43 4.34
C ILE A 22 7.85 9.61 5.16
N ASP A 23 6.95 10.37 5.77
CA ASP A 23 7.34 11.39 6.76
C ASP A 23 7.78 10.69 8.06
N HIS A 24 9.03 10.22 8.06
CA HIS A 24 9.63 9.55 9.22
C HIS A 24 9.84 10.48 10.41
N LYS A 25 9.72 11.81 10.23
CA LYS A 25 9.79 12.80 11.29
C LYS A 25 8.44 12.98 12.00
N ASN A 26 7.36 12.45 11.44
CA ASN A 26 6.04 12.48 12.01
C ASN A 26 6.05 11.93 13.46
N THR A 27 5.38 12.62 14.38
CA THR A 27 5.31 12.26 15.80
C THR A 27 4.89 10.81 16.03
N ASP A 28 4.01 10.29 15.18
CA ASP A 28 3.47 8.93 15.25
C ASP A 28 4.33 7.88 14.58
N LEU A 29 5.18 8.24 13.63
CA LEU A 29 6.00 7.28 12.89
C LEU A 29 7.44 7.20 13.39
N LYS A 30 8.01 8.31 13.88
CA LYS A 30 9.43 8.40 14.25
C LYS A 30 9.94 7.33 15.22
N GLY A 31 9.08 6.84 16.12
CA GLY A 31 9.46 5.81 17.09
C GLY A 31 9.56 4.41 16.49
N ASN A 32 8.85 4.16 15.39
CA ASN A 32 8.81 2.87 14.70
C ASN A 32 9.55 2.90 13.35
N TYR A 33 9.97 4.09 12.89
CA TYR A 33 10.68 4.25 11.64
C TYR A 33 11.98 3.44 11.60
N ASP A 34 12.20 2.78 10.46
CA ASP A 34 13.38 1.95 10.22
C ASP A 34 14.12 2.38 8.95
N PRO A 35 15.31 2.98 9.08
CA PRO A 35 16.10 3.39 7.93
C PRO A 35 16.62 2.22 7.09
N GLN A 36 16.77 1.01 7.65
CA GLN A 36 17.16 -0.17 6.88
C GLN A 36 16.02 -0.72 6.00
N ALA A 37 14.78 -0.31 6.28
CA ALA A 37 13.61 -0.66 5.49
C ALA A 37 13.24 0.45 4.48
N SER A 38 14.11 1.44 4.30
CA SER A 38 13.77 2.70 3.65
C SER A 38 14.80 3.14 2.62
N PHE A 39 14.33 3.72 1.51
CA PHE A 39 15.21 4.24 0.47
C PHE A 39 14.46 5.18 -0.47
N ASP A 40 15.12 6.24 -0.92
CA ASP A 40 14.63 7.08 -2.01
C ASP A 40 15.27 6.69 -3.35
N PHE A 41 14.45 6.20 -4.28
CA PHE A 41 14.90 5.93 -5.65
C PHE A 41 14.49 7.02 -6.66
N ASN A 42 13.65 8.00 -6.27
CA ASN A 42 13.28 9.14 -7.11
C ASN A 42 14.38 10.20 -7.16
N ASP A 43 14.93 10.59 -6.01
CA ASP A 43 15.94 11.64 -5.93
C ASP A 43 17.36 11.07 -6.06
N HIS A 44 17.88 11.08 -7.29
CA HIS A 44 19.25 10.65 -7.57
C HIS A 44 20.34 11.61 -7.08
N PHE A 45 19.98 12.83 -6.65
CA PHE A 45 20.92 13.81 -6.11
C PHE A 45 20.99 13.77 -4.58
N ASP A 46 20.00 13.16 -3.93
CA ASP A 46 20.06 12.91 -2.50
C ASP A 46 21.04 11.77 -2.20
N THR A 47 22.13 12.11 -1.50
CA THR A 47 23.17 11.15 -1.09
C THR A 47 22.80 10.41 0.19
N LEU A 48 21.75 10.85 0.89
CA LEU A 48 21.23 10.19 2.09
C LEU A 48 20.14 9.17 1.76
N HIS A 49 19.59 9.21 0.54
CA HIS A 49 18.47 8.39 0.10
C HIS A 49 17.29 8.45 1.09
N ASP A 50 17.02 9.63 1.62
CA ASP A 50 15.98 9.90 2.60
C ASP A 50 14.60 9.84 1.91
N PRO A 51 13.72 8.88 2.28
CA PRO A 51 12.41 8.72 1.64
C PRO A 51 11.40 9.80 2.05
N ILE A 52 11.83 10.90 2.67
CA ILE A 52 10.94 11.98 3.09
C ILE A 52 10.18 12.53 1.88
N PRO A 53 8.84 12.66 1.95
CA PRO A 53 8.07 13.14 0.81
C PRO A 53 8.45 14.56 0.42
N ASN A 54 8.46 14.85 -0.88
CA ASN A 54 8.67 16.21 -1.36
C ASN A 54 7.48 17.09 -0.99
N SER A 55 7.68 17.95 0.03
CA SER A 55 6.63 18.83 0.57
C SER A 55 6.10 19.88 -0.43
N SER A 56 6.78 20.08 -1.56
CA SER A 56 6.33 21.02 -2.60
C SER A 56 5.18 20.45 -3.43
N ASP A 57 5.08 19.12 -3.51
CA ASP A 57 3.94 18.43 -4.13
C ASP A 57 2.99 17.94 -3.04
N LYS A 58 1.76 18.47 -3.07
CA LYS A 58 0.74 18.16 -2.07
C LYS A 58 0.13 16.77 -2.23
N LEU A 59 0.39 16.09 -3.35
CA LEU A 59 -0.04 14.72 -3.58
C LEU A 59 0.81 13.71 -2.80
N ASN A 60 2.06 14.07 -2.47
CA ASN A 60 3.05 13.20 -1.81
C ASN A 60 2.80 13.03 -0.30
N GLY A 61 1.67 12.41 0.05
CA GLY A 61 1.34 12.08 1.44
C GLY A 61 0.64 10.73 1.57
N HIS A 62 0.56 9.97 0.50
CA HIS A 62 -0.12 8.68 0.46
C HIS A 62 0.67 7.62 1.24
N GLY A 63 1.96 7.48 0.99
CA GLY A 63 2.83 6.53 1.70
C GLY A 63 2.89 6.78 3.21
N THR A 64 2.87 8.05 3.64
CA THR A 64 2.81 8.41 5.06
C THR A 64 1.49 7.96 5.72
N LYS A 65 0.36 8.10 5.02
CA LYS A 65 -0.95 7.63 5.52
C LYS A 65 -0.96 6.10 5.63
N CYS A 66 -0.50 5.40 4.60
CA CYS A 66 -0.39 3.94 4.60
C CYS A 66 0.54 3.44 5.72
N ALA A 67 1.68 4.10 5.94
CA ALA A 67 2.60 3.77 7.04
C ALA A 67 1.94 3.94 8.41
N GLY A 68 1.11 4.98 8.56
CA GLY A 68 0.31 5.22 9.77
C GLY A 68 -0.64 4.08 10.08
N GLU A 69 -1.40 3.61 9.09
CA GLU A 69 -2.32 2.48 9.26
C GLU A 69 -1.60 1.20 9.75
N VAL A 70 -0.39 0.96 9.25
CA VAL A 70 0.41 -0.20 9.65
C VAL A 70 0.97 -0.03 11.07
N ALA A 71 1.70 1.07 11.34
CA ALA A 71 2.60 1.13 12.49
C ALA A 71 2.73 2.51 13.15
N MET A 72 1.73 3.39 13.07
CA MET A 72 1.74 4.55 13.97
C MET A 72 1.76 4.11 15.44
N GLN A 73 2.56 4.83 16.24
CA GLN A 73 2.78 4.54 17.66
C GLN A 73 1.48 4.52 18.46
N ALA A 74 1.42 3.64 19.46
CA ALA A 74 0.33 3.62 20.43
C ALA A 74 0.65 4.49 21.65
N ASN A 75 -0.38 4.93 22.37
CA ASN A 75 -0.28 5.51 23.71
C ASN A 75 0.61 6.78 23.83
N ASN A 76 0.72 7.56 22.77
CA ASN A 76 1.50 8.82 22.76
C ASN A 76 0.62 10.09 22.75
N SER A 77 -0.70 9.93 22.86
CA SER A 77 -1.71 11.02 22.83
C SER A 77 -1.74 11.84 21.53
N PHE A 78 -1.25 11.28 20.42
CA PHE A 78 -1.30 11.89 19.10
C PHE A 78 -2.06 10.96 18.14
N CYS A 79 -2.88 11.54 17.27
CA CYS A 79 -3.74 10.85 16.29
C CYS A 79 -4.41 9.54 16.77
N GLY A 80 -3.87 8.38 16.40
CA GLY A 80 -4.49 7.06 16.57
C GLY A 80 -3.49 5.95 16.92
N VAL A 81 -3.69 4.74 16.39
CA VAL A 81 -2.79 3.60 16.59
C VAL A 81 -2.74 2.72 15.34
N GLY A 82 -1.56 2.25 14.96
CA GLY A 82 -1.38 1.32 13.83
C GLY A 82 -1.79 -0.10 14.21
N ILE A 83 -2.19 -0.92 13.22
CA ILE A 83 -2.57 -2.32 13.46
C ILE A 83 -1.44 -3.12 14.14
N ALA A 84 -0.20 -2.84 13.72
CA ALA A 84 1.03 -3.42 14.20
C ALA A 84 1.93 -2.33 14.82
N PHE A 85 1.41 -1.62 15.82
CA PHE A 85 2.07 -0.45 16.46
C PHE A 85 3.44 -0.71 17.14
N ASN A 86 3.95 -1.95 17.18
CA ASN A 86 5.31 -2.28 17.60
C ASN A 86 6.16 -2.90 16.47
N ALA A 87 5.65 -2.93 15.24
CA ALA A 87 6.44 -3.28 14.05
C ALA A 87 7.39 -2.14 13.68
N ARG A 88 8.44 -2.49 12.93
CA ARG A 88 9.30 -1.51 12.28
C ARG A 88 8.71 -1.13 10.94
N ILE A 89 8.70 0.16 10.61
CA ILE A 89 8.10 0.69 9.39
C ILE A 89 9.12 1.50 8.59
N GLY A 90 9.30 1.13 7.32
CA GLY A 90 10.07 1.90 6.36
C GLY A 90 9.23 2.48 5.24
N GLY A 91 9.86 3.25 4.38
CA GLY A 91 9.26 3.75 3.15
C GLY A 91 10.25 3.73 2.00
N ILE A 92 9.80 3.23 0.86
CA ILE A 92 10.55 3.24 -0.40
C ILE A 92 9.84 4.23 -1.33
N ARG A 93 10.51 5.34 -1.64
CA ARG A 93 9.97 6.39 -2.51
C ARG A 93 10.29 6.05 -3.96
N ILE A 94 9.25 5.72 -4.74
CA ILE A 94 9.31 5.51 -6.20
C ILE A 94 8.28 6.32 -7.01
N LEU A 95 7.20 6.81 -6.38
CA LEU A 95 6.06 7.38 -7.10
C LEU A 95 6.14 8.89 -7.34
N ASP A 96 7.12 9.60 -6.76
CA ASP A 96 7.31 11.05 -7.01
C ASP A 96 8.16 11.32 -8.26
N GLY A 97 7.71 10.80 -9.41
CA GLY A 97 8.43 10.93 -10.67
C GLY A 97 8.14 9.82 -11.67
N LYS A 98 9.01 9.70 -12.67
CA LYS A 98 8.85 8.68 -13.72
C LYS A 98 9.20 7.30 -13.18
N VAL A 99 8.18 6.45 -13.08
CA VAL A 99 8.35 5.03 -12.73
C VAL A 99 8.78 4.24 -13.97
N THR A 100 9.76 3.35 -13.79
CA THR A 100 10.25 2.44 -14.84
C THR A 100 10.34 1.03 -14.28
N ASP A 101 10.33 0.00 -15.15
CA ASP A 101 10.49 -1.40 -14.74
C ASP A 101 11.74 -1.64 -13.88
N ALA A 102 12.86 -0.97 -14.17
CA ALA A 102 14.07 -1.09 -13.37
C ALA A 102 13.90 -0.48 -11.97
N LEU A 103 13.13 0.60 -11.85
CA LEU A 103 12.84 1.28 -10.59
C LEU A 103 11.95 0.42 -9.70
N GLU A 104 10.85 -0.10 -10.26
CA GLU A 104 9.95 -1.02 -9.57
C GLU A 104 10.68 -2.28 -9.09
N ALA A 105 11.48 -2.90 -9.97
CA ALA A 105 12.26 -4.08 -9.62
C ALA A 105 13.28 -3.82 -8.50
N ALA A 106 13.94 -2.66 -8.52
CA ALA A 106 14.88 -2.26 -7.48
C ALA A 106 14.16 -2.05 -6.13
N ALA A 107 13.03 -1.36 -6.13
CA ALA A 107 12.22 -1.12 -4.94
C ALA A 107 11.70 -2.43 -4.31
N LEU A 108 11.13 -3.32 -5.13
CA LEU A 108 10.58 -4.60 -4.65
C LEU A 108 11.65 -5.62 -4.24
N SER A 109 12.92 -5.39 -4.61
CA SER A 109 14.06 -6.23 -4.21
C SER A 109 14.90 -5.63 -3.08
N TYR A 110 14.68 -4.35 -2.74
CA TYR A 110 15.48 -3.61 -1.79
C TYR A 110 15.46 -4.28 -0.43
N ASN A 111 16.63 -4.64 0.11
CA ASN A 111 16.80 -5.28 1.42
C ASN A 111 15.84 -6.45 1.70
N ASN A 112 15.57 -7.29 0.70
CA ASN A 112 14.60 -8.38 0.73
C ASN A 112 14.84 -9.49 1.78
N ASN A 113 16.04 -9.58 2.34
CA ASN A 113 16.31 -10.49 3.47
C ASN A 113 16.04 -9.86 4.84
N TYR A 114 15.90 -8.53 4.90
CA TYR A 114 15.62 -7.76 6.10
C TYR A 114 14.15 -7.37 6.20
N ILE A 115 13.56 -6.89 5.11
CA ILE A 115 12.14 -6.52 5.04
C ILE A 115 11.30 -7.80 4.95
N ASP A 116 10.26 -7.89 5.79
CA ASP A 116 9.33 -9.01 5.75
C ASP A 116 8.20 -8.79 4.74
N ILE A 117 7.62 -7.59 4.76
CA ILE A 117 6.39 -7.25 4.04
C ILE A 117 6.60 -5.97 3.25
N TYR A 118 6.22 -6.00 1.98
CA TYR A 118 6.10 -4.83 1.11
C TYR A 118 4.62 -4.56 0.90
N THR A 119 4.17 -3.34 1.15
CA THR A 119 2.80 -2.92 0.85
C THR A 119 2.82 -1.90 -0.28
N CYS A 120 2.00 -2.16 -1.31
CA CYS A 120 1.96 -1.39 -2.54
C CYS A 120 0.50 -1.04 -2.86
N CYS A 121 0.24 0.23 -3.11
CA CYS A 121 -1.10 0.78 -3.36
C CYS A 121 -1.10 1.59 -4.67
N TRP A 122 -0.49 1.02 -5.71
CA TRP A 122 -0.30 1.62 -7.03
C TRP A 122 -0.37 0.53 -8.11
N GLY A 123 -0.61 0.93 -9.35
CA GLY A 123 -0.76 0.01 -10.47
C GLY A 123 -0.93 0.79 -11.78
N PRO A 124 -1.41 0.15 -12.85
CA PRO A 124 -1.88 0.83 -14.04
C PRO A 124 -3.01 1.82 -13.74
N ASN A 125 -3.40 2.64 -14.71
CA ASN A 125 -4.50 3.58 -14.50
C ASN A 125 -5.85 2.84 -14.42
N ASP A 126 -6.55 3.04 -13.30
CA ASP A 126 -7.87 2.46 -12.98
C ASP A 126 -9.03 3.15 -13.76
N ASN A 127 -8.96 3.13 -15.10
CA ASN A 127 -9.93 3.81 -15.97
C ASN A 127 -10.81 2.86 -16.81
N GLY A 128 -10.73 1.55 -16.55
CA GLY A 128 -11.49 0.52 -17.26
C GLY A 128 -11.02 0.23 -18.68
N MET A 129 -9.87 0.80 -19.10
CA MET A 129 -9.37 0.71 -20.47
C MET A 129 -7.90 0.27 -20.57
N VAL A 130 -7.23 0.05 -19.44
CA VAL A 130 -5.82 -0.34 -19.40
C VAL A 130 -5.68 -1.83 -19.08
N PHE A 131 -4.82 -2.50 -19.83
CA PHE A 131 -4.37 -3.85 -19.55
C PHE A 131 -2.84 -3.81 -19.45
N ASP A 132 -2.30 -3.83 -18.24
CA ASP A 132 -0.87 -3.69 -18.03
C ASP A 132 -0.40 -4.35 -16.72
N GLY A 133 0.91 -4.47 -16.53
CA GLY A 133 1.47 -5.10 -15.35
C GLY A 133 3.00 -5.04 -15.31
N PRO A 134 3.62 -5.75 -14.35
CA PRO A 134 5.06 -5.73 -14.17
C PRO A 134 5.76 -6.22 -15.44
N ARG A 135 6.81 -5.51 -15.90
CA ARG A 135 7.64 -5.99 -17.00
C ARG A 135 8.66 -7.01 -16.48
N ASN A 136 9.66 -7.32 -17.30
CA ASN A 136 10.56 -8.46 -17.06
C ASN A 136 11.36 -8.35 -15.76
N LEU A 137 11.89 -7.16 -15.43
CA LEU A 137 12.70 -7.00 -14.22
C LEU A 137 11.81 -7.09 -12.98
N THR A 138 10.66 -6.42 -13.00
CA THR A 138 9.73 -6.39 -11.87
C THR A 138 9.09 -7.75 -11.62
N THR A 139 8.73 -8.48 -12.68
CA THR A 139 8.23 -9.86 -12.57
C THR A 139 9.29 -10.76 -11.94
N LYS A 140 10.58 -10.58 -12.31
CA LYS A 140 11.68 -11.33 -11.71
C LYS A 140 11.90 -10.94 -10.24
N ALA A 141 11.82 -9.67 -9.89
CA ALA A 141 11.94 -9.17 -8.52
C ALA A 141 10.86 -9.77 -7.61
N LEU A 142 9.59 -9.74 -8.03
CA LEU A 142 8.47 -10.35 -7.30
C LEU A 142 8.70 -11.84 -7.07
N LYS A 143 9.07 -12.58 -8.13
CA LYS A 143 9.38 -14.01 -8.03
C LYS A 143 10.54 -14.27 -7.07
N GLU A 144 11.67 -13.59 -7.24
CA GLU A 144 12.85 -13.81 -6.40
C GLU A 144 12.60 -13.42 -4.95
N GLY A 145 11.86 -12.34 -4.69
CA GLY A 145 11.44 -11.96 -3.35
C GLY A 145 10.56 -13.03 -2.71
N ALA A 146 9.53 -13.50 -3.41
CA ALA A 146 8.61 -14.52 -2.90
C ALA A 146 9.25 -15.91 -2.73
N GLU A 147 10.27 -16.25 -3.52
CA GLU A 147 10.95 -17.55 -3.41
C GLU A 147 12.17 -17.54 -2.48
N LYS A 148 12.90 -16.42 -2.39
CA LYS A 148 14.23 -16.37 -1.76
C LYS A 148 14.35 -15.33 -0.64
N GLY A 149 13.45 -14.36 -0.58
CA GLY A 149 13.43 -13.33 0.44
C GLY A 149 13.30 -13.88 1.86
N ARG A 150 13.61 -13.03 2.85
CA ARG A 150 13.56 -13.38 4.29
C ARG A 150 14.32 -14.66 4.62
N GLY A 151 15.50 -14.83 4.01
CA GLY A 151 16.33 -16.02 4.18
C GLY A 151 15.69 -17.30 3.62
N GLY A 152 14.99 -17.20 2.48
CA GLY A 152 14.34 -18.34 1.81
C GLY A 152 12.91 -18.64 2.26
N LYS A 153 12.29 -17.78 3.08
CA LYS A 153 10.88 -17.92 3.50
C LYS A 153 9.88 -17.26 2.54
N GLY A 154 10.38 -16.35 1.69
CA GLY A 154 9.57 -15.55 0.78
C GLY A 154 9.06 -14.25 1.41
N ASN A 155 9.36 -13.12 0.78
CA ASN A 155 8.72 -11.84 1.08
C ASN A 155 7.21 -11.91 0.84
N ILE A 156 6.47 -11.10 1.59
CA ILE A 156 5.03 -10.95 1.42
C ILE A 156 4.79 -9.63 0.71
N PHE A 157 4.23 -9.67 -0.49
CA PHE A 157 3.83 -8.48 -1.24
C PHE A 157 2.33 -8.30 -1.11
N ILE A 158 1.89 -7.25 -0.41
CA ILE A 158 0.48 -6.88 -0.29
C ILE A 158 0.17 -5.84 -1.35
N TRP A 159 -0.91 -6.04 -2.10
CA TRP A 159 -1.32 -5.14 -3.18
C TRP A 159 -2.78 -4.72 -3.04
N ALA A 160 -3.07 -3.43 -3.15
CA ALA A 160 -4.45 -2.95 -3.25
C ALA A 160 -5.07 -3.39 -4.59
N SER A 161 -6.35 -3.76 -4.58
CA SER A 161 -7.02 -4.30 -5.78
C SER A 161 -7.34 -3.26 -6.86
N GLY A 162 -7.30 -1.96 -6.56
CA GLY A 162 -7.66 -0.88 -7.49
C GLY A 162 -8.92 -0.11 -7.10
N ASN A 163 -9.05 1.10 -7.67
CA ASN A 163 -10.08 2.11 -7.37
C ASN A 163 -10.99 2.44 -8.58
N GLY A 164 -10.96 1.64 -9.65
CA GLY A 164 -11.66 1.85 -10.91
C GLY A 164 -13.11 1.39 -10.96
N GLY A 165 -13.74 1.08 -9.83
CA GLY A 165 -15.11 0.55 -9.79
C GLY A 165 -16.16 1.39 -10.54
N LEU A 166 -16.09 2.73 -10.42
CA LEU A 166 -16.98 3.64 -11.17
C LEU A 166 -16.71 3.69 -12.67
N ALA A 167 -15.49 3.34 -13.09
CA ALA A 167 -15.11 3.21 -14.50
C ALA A 167 -15.46 1.82 -15.08
N ASN A 168 -16.09 0.94 -14.28
CA ASN A 168 -16.28 -0.48 -14.59
C ASN A 168 -14.96 -1.21 -14.87
N ASP A 169 -13.89 -0.83 -14.17
CA ASP A 169 -12.62 -1.54 -14.24
C ASP A 169 -12.70 -2.91 -13.55
N HIS A 170 -11.75 -3.77 -13.88
CA HIS A 170 -11.69 -5.13 -13.40
C HIS A 170 -10.25 -5.54 -13.14
N CYS A 171 -9.84 -5.56 -11.87
CA CYS A 171 -8.47 -5.82 -11.40
C CYS A 171 -7.74 -7.07 -11.92
N GLY A 172 -8.41 -7.95 -12.65
CA GLY A 172 -7.76 -8.99 -13.45
C GLY A 172 -6.97 -8.45 -14.66
N THR A 173 -7.18 -7.18 -15.04
CA THR A 173 -6.42 -6.44 -16.08
C THR A 173 -5.14 -5.80 -15.52
N ASP A 174 -5.02 -5.72 -14.20
CA ASP A 174 -3.82 -5.31 -13.48
C ASP A 174 -2.95 -6.55 -13.19
N GLY A 175 -1.79 -6.61 -13.85
CA GLY A 175 -0.84 -7.70 -13.72
C GLY A 175 -0.04 -7.72 -12.41
N TYR A 176 -0.09 -6.67 -11.57
CA TYR A 176 0.42 -6.68 -10.20
C TYR A 176 -0.58 -7.35 -9.27
N VAL A 177 -1.88 -7.03 -9.40
CA VAL A 177 -2.97 -7.65 -8.63
C VAL A 177 -3.16 -9.11 -9.00
N ASN A 178 -3.09 -9.44 -10.30
CA ASN A 178 -3.27 -10.80 -10.80
C ASN A 178 -1.98 -11.66 -10.72
N ASN A 179 -0.94 -11.18 -10.03
CA ASN A 179 0.34 -11.89 -9.90
C ASN A 179 0.27 -12.92 -8.76
N ILE A 180 0.70 -14.16 -9.01
CA ILE A 180 0.69 -15.22 -7.98
C ILE A 180 1.63 -14.96 -6.80
N TYR A 181 2.58 -14.01 -6.94
CA TYR A 181 3.51 -13.63 -5.88
C TYR A 181 2.99 -12.48 -5.01
N THR A 182 1.82 -11.90 -5.33
CA THR A 182 1.19 -10.84 -4.55
C THR A 182 -0.06 -11.36 -3.84
N VAL A 183 -0.41 -10.69 -2.74
CA VAL A 183 -1.65 -10.88 -2.01
C VAL A 183 -2.52 -9.68 -2.30
N ALA A 184 -3.46 -9.86 -3.21
CA ALA A 184 -4.44 -8.84 -3.58
C ALA A 184 -5.49 -8.65 -2.48
N VAL A 185 -5.63 -7.41 -2.02
CA VAL A 185 -6.56 -7.02 -0.96
C VAL A 185 -7.52 -5.97 -1.49
N GLY A 186 -8.81 -6.29 -1.44
CA GLY A 186 -9.89 -5.37 -1.77
C GLY A 186 -10.42 -4.60 -0.56
N ALA A 187 -11.46 -3.82 -0.81
CA ALA A 187 -12.03 -2.90 0.16
C ALA A 187 -13.45 -3.29 0.58
N VAL A 188 -13.78 -3.05 1.84
CA VAL A 188 -15.17 -3.12 2.34
C VAL A 188 -15.47 -1.88 3.16
N SER A 189 -16.66 -1.30 2.99
CA SER A 189 -17.07 -0.12 3.75
C SER A 189 -17.34 -0.45 5.21
N ASN A 190 -17.50 0.57 6.04
CA ASN A 190 -17.93 0.45 7.44
C ASN A 190 -19.30 -0.23 7.61
N LEU A 191 -20.10 -0.34 6.56
CA LEU A 191 -21.39 -1.05 6.54
C LEU A 191 -21.27 -2.51 6.08
N GLY A 192 -20.07 -3.00 5.77
CA GLY A 192 -19.87 -4.35 5.23
C GLY A 192 -20.25 -4.47 3.75
N LEU A 193 -20.30 -3.36 3.02
CA LEU A 193 -20.71 -3.30 1.61
C LEU A 193 -19.52 -2.96 0.71
N SER A 194 -19.59 -3.37 -0.55
CA SER A 194 -18.60 -2.96 -1.57
C SER A 194 -18.60 -1.43 -1.73
N PRO A 195 -17.45 -0.76 -1.50
CA PRO A 195 -17.29 0.66 -1.82
C PRO A 195 -17.45 0.92 -3.32
N PHE A 196 -17.85 2.15 -3.68
CA PHE A 196 -18.08 2.52 -5.09
C PHE A 196 -16.85 2.39 -6.00
N TYR A 197 -15.65 2.52 -5.42
CA TYR A 197 -14.38 2.47 -6.15
C TYR A 197 -13.81 1.05 -6.24
N SER A 198 -14.28 0.10 -5.42
CA SER A 198 -13.63 -1.21 -5.34
C SER A 198 -13.74 -1.98 -6.66
N GLU A 199 -12.61 -2.49 -7.12
CA GLU A 199 -12.57 -3.42 -8.25
C GLU A 199 -12.69 -4.87 -7.77
N ALA A 200 -13.38 -5.69 -8.56
CA ALA A 200 -13.56 -7.11 -8.28
C ALA A 200 -12.88 -7.95 -9.35
N CYS A 201 -12.18 -9.00 -8.93
CA CYS A 201 -11.61 -10.01 -9.82
C CYS A 201 -11.31 -11.29 -9.03
N ALA A 202 -11.10 -12.40 -9.75
CA ALA A 202 -10.80 -13.70 -9.13
C ALA A 202 -9.47 -13.75 -8.35
N ALA A 203 -8.59 -12.76 -8.55
CA ALA A 203 -7.31 -12.67 -7.86
C ALA A 203 -7.43 -12.09 -6.43
N VAL A 204 -8.49 -11.35 -6.11
CA VAL A 204 -8.69 -10.76 -4.78
C VAL A 204 -8.82 -11.87 -3.73
N MET A 205 -7.92 -11.87 -2.75
CA MET A 205 -7.83 -12.91 -1.74
C MET A 205 -8.60 -12.59 -0.46
N ALA A 206 -8.69 -11.30 -0.12
CA ALA A 206 -9.36 -10.82 1.08
C ALA A 206 -9.84 -9.38 0.90
N VAL A 207 -10.69 -8.90 1.81
CA VAL A 207 -11.09 -7.50 1.91
C VAL A 207 -10.83 -6.97 3.30
N VAL A 208 -10.47 -5.70 3.41
CA VAL A 208 -10.28 -5.00 4.68
C VAL A 208 -11.18 -3.76 4.78
N PRO A 209 -11.58 -3.34 5.99
CA PRO A 209 -12.34 -2.12 6.16
C PRO A 209 -11.56 -0.90 5.68
N THR A 210 -12.17 -0.10 4.82
CA THR A 210 -11.60 1.15 4.31
C THR A 210 -12.62 2.29 4.44
N GLY A 211 -12.19 3.52 4.16
CA GLY A 211 -13.10 4.66 4.00
C GLY A 211 -13.88 4.58 2.69
N GLY A 212 -15.00 5.30 2.62
CA GLY A 212 -15.80 5.43 1.40
C GLY A 212 -17.20 4.84 1.49
N SER A 213 -18.12 5.48 0.78
CA SER A 213 -19.53 5.10 0.73
C SER A 213 -19.71 3.88 -0.17
N SER A 214 -20.75 3.08 0.09
CA SER A 214 -21.15 2.01 -0.84
C SER A 214 -21.69 2.61 -2.14
N ALA A 215 -21.60 1.88 -3.26
CA ALA A 215 -22.25 2.29 -4.51
C ALA A 215 -23.76 2.50 -4.34
N TYR A 216 -24.41 1.70 -3.48
CA TYR A 216 -25.83 1.85 -3.14
C TYR A 216 -26.14 3.16 -2.42
N SER A 217 -25.25 3.65 -1.55
CA SER A 217 -25.45 4.94 -0.89
C SER A 217 -25.36 6.13 -1.86
N TYR A 218 -24.72 5.98 -3.02
CA TYR A 218 -24.76 6.99 -4.08
C TYR A 218 -26.13 7.03 -4.77
N SER A 219 -26.74 5.87 -5.06
CA SER A 219 -28.08 5.84 -5.67
C SER A 219 -29.17 6.39 -4.74
N PHE A 220 -29.05 6.18 -3.42
CA PHE A 220 -29.99 6.77 -2.46
C PHE A 220 -29.88 8.31 -2.35
N LEU A 221 -28.69 8.88 -2.56
CA LEU A 221 -28.49 10.34 -2.56
C LEU A 221 -28.96 10.98 -3.87
N GLU A 222 -28.87 10.28 -5.01
CA GLU A 222 -29.50 10.73 -6.26
C GLU A 222 -31.04 10.65 -6.19
N ASP A 223 -31.59 9.60 -5.57
CA ASP A 223 -33.04 9.46 -5.39
C ASP A 223 -33.61 10.54 -4.45
N GLU A 224 -32.91 10.93 -3.38
CA GLU A 224 -33.34 12.05 -2.50
C GLU A 224 -33.29 13.41 -3.20
N ASN A 225 -32.41 13.62 -4.19
CA ASN A 225 -32.36 14.85 -4.98
C ASN A 225 -33.39 14.87 -6.12
N SER A 226 -34.00 13.73 -6.48
CA SER A 226 -35.11 13.67 -7.44
C SER A 226 -36.47 14.01 -6.82
N LEU A 227 -36.55 14.11 -5.48
CA LEU A 227 -37.76 14.39 -4.70
C LEU A 227 -37.81 15.81 -4.13
N ARG A 228 -36.95 16.72 -4.59
CA ARG A 228 -37.04 18.15 -4.28
C ARG A 228 -37.22 18.96 -5.58
N GLU A 229 -38.50 19.25 -5.84
CA GLU A 229 -39.11 20.26 -6.74
C GLU A 229 -38.29 20.83 -7.91
#